data_AF-A0A932IGZ4-F1
#
_entry.id   AF-A0A932IGZ4-F1
#
_cell.length_a   1.000
_cell.length_b   1.000
_cell.length_c   1.000
_cell.angle_alpha   90.00
_cell.angle_beta   90.00
_cell.angle_gamma   90.00
#
_symmetry.space_group_name_H-M   'P 1'
#
loop_
_entity.id
_entity.type
_entity.pdbx_description
1 polymer ?
#
loop_
_entity_poly.entity_id
_entity_poly.type
_entity_poly.pdbx_seq_one_letter_code
_entity_poly.pdbx_strand_id
1 'polypeptide(L)'
;GGEPLLQPAVLPLMSKLCDRGHAVLLETGGSLDIRTVDPRVVKIVDLKTPGSGEAGANLYANVEALLPHDEVKLVLADRRDYEWAVEQIERYDLPRRCTVLLSPVHGALDPKDLAAWVLADKLPVRMQIQMHKAIWGAEARGV
;
A
#
# COMPACT_ATOMS: atom_id res chain seq x y z
N GLY A 1 -1.67 -14.02 -3.09
CA GLY A 1 -1.51 -13.24 -4.33
C GLY A 1 -2.87 -12.99 -4.94
N GLY A 2 -2.96 -12.10 -5.94
CA GLY A 2 -4.25 -11.52 -6.34
C GLY A 2 -4.81 -10.63 -5.23
N GLU A 3 -6.13 -10.38 -5.24
CA GLU A 3 -6.84 -9.70 -4.16
C GLU A 3 -7.25 -10.73 -3.08
N PRO A 4 -6.63 -10.74 -1.88
CA PRO A 4 -6.91 -11.77 -0.87
C PRO A 4 -8.34 -11.72 -0.36
N LEU A 5 -8.96 -10.53 -0.27
CA LEU A 5 -10.31 -10.36 0.27
C LEU A 5 -11.42 -10.93 -0.63
N LEU A 6 -11.11 -11.31 -1.87
CA LEU A 6 -12.03 -12.08 -2.72
C LEU A 6 -12.22 -13.53 -2.24
N GLN A 7 -11.36 -14.03 -1.35
CA GLN A 7 -11.43 -15.39 -0.82
C GLN A 7 -12.09 -15.37 0.56
N PRO A 8 -13.37 -15.77 0.72
CA PRO A 8 -14.08 -15.61 1.99
C PRO A 8 -13.40 -16.32 3.18
N ALA A 9 -12.68 -17.41 2.91
CA ALA A 9 -11.94 -18.17 3.92
C ALA A 9 -10.71 -17.42 4.48
N VAL A 10 -10.27 -16.31 3.86
CA VAL A 10 -9.12 -15.54 4.34
C VAL A 10 -9.40 -14.87 5.68
N LEU A 11 -10.64 -14.40 5.91
CA LEU A 11 -11.03 -13.71 7.14
C LEU A 11 -10.88 -14.62 8.38
N PRO A 12 -11.51 -15.81 8.44
CA PRO A 12 -11.33 -16.71 9.59
C PRO A 12 -9.90 -17.27 9.68
N LEU A 13 -9.16 -17.36 8.57
CA LEU A 13 -7.74 -17.74 8.61
C LEU A 13 -6.90 -16.69 9.35
N MET A 14 -7.05 -15.41 9.00
CA MET A 14 -6.30 -14.33 9.64
C MET A 14 -6.59 -14.24 11.14
N SER A 15 -7.87 -14.32 11.55
CA SER A 15 -8.22 -14.33 12.98
C SER A 15 -7.59 -15.50 13.72
N LYS A 16 -7.62 -16.72 13.16
CA LYS A 16 -6.99 -17.90 13.78
C LYS A 16 -5.46 -17.77 13.91
N LEU A 17 -4.80 -17.10 12.96
CA LEU A 17 -3.36 -16.84 13.05
C LEU A 17 -3.06 -15.82 14.15
N CYS A 18 -3.86 -14.76 14.27
CA CYS A 18 -3.77 -13.81 15.38
C CYS A 18 -4.04 -14.47 16.73
N ASP A 19 -5.01 -15.39 16.83
CA ASP A 19 -5.29 -16.15 18.05
C ASP A 19 -4.12 -17.04 18.50
N ARG A 20 -3.28 -17.46 17.55
CA ARG A 20 -2.03 -18.19 17.80
C ARG A 20 -0.85 -17.27 18.16
N GLY A 21 -1.07 -15.96 18.26
CA GLY A 21 -0.04 -14.98 18.58
C GLY A 21 0.87 -14.59 17.42
N HIS A 22 0.50 -14.92 16.18
CA HIS A 22 1.26 -14.47 15.01
C HIS A 22 0.91 -13.02 14.65
N ALA A 23 1.93 -12.26 14.24
CA ALA A 23 1.72 -11.02 13.50
C ALA A 23 1.26 -11.37 12.07
N VAL A 24 0.13 -10.83 11.66
CA VAL A 24 -0.48 -11.10 10.35
C VAL A 24 -0.53 -9.80 9.57
N LEU A 25 -0.01 -9.84 8.35
CA LEU A 25 -0.02 -8.72 7.41
C LEU A 25 -0.93 -9.09 6.24
N LEU A 26 -1.80 -8.17 5.86
CA LEU A 26 -2.67 -8.27 4.69
C LEU A 26 -2.27 -7.19 3.68
N GLU A 27 -1.74 -7.60 2.52
CA GLU A 27 -1.63 -6.72 1.36
C GLU A 27 -2.91 -6.82 0.52
N THR A 28 -3.61 -5.69 0.32
CA THR A 28 -4.88 -5.64 -0.43
C THR A 28 -4.88 -4.47 -1.41
N GLY A 29 -5.57 -4.64 -2.54
CA GLY A 29 -5.70 -3.65 -3.62
C GLY A 29 -6.60 -2.45 -3.30
N GLY A 30 -7.24 -2.43 -2.12
CA GLY A 30 -8.04 -1.30 -1.65
C GLY A 30 -9.45 -1.18 -2.27
N SER A 31 -9.87 -2.13 -3.09
CA SER A 31 -11.20 -2.15 -3.74
C SER A 31 -12.30 -2.84 -2.93
N LEU A 32 -11.93 -3.59 -1.88
CA LEU A 32 -12.84 -4.30 -0.99
C LEU A 32 -12.78 -3.71 0.43
N ASP A 33 -13.87 -3.89 1.18
CA ASP A 33 -14.04 -3.29 2.51
C ASP A 33 -13.14 -3.94 3.57
N ILE A 34 -12.16 -3.18 4.06
CA ILE A 34 -11.20 -3.66 5.06
C ILE A 34 -11.77 -3.72 6.47
N ARG A 35 -12.96 -3.16 6.74
CA ARG A 35 -13.60 -3.21 8.07
C ARG A 35 -14.02 -4.62 8.48
N THR A 36 -14.09 -5.53 7.51
CA THR A 36 -14.37 -6.96 7.73
C THR A 36 -13.16 -7.74 8.25
N VAL A 37 -11.97 -7.13 8.21
CA VAL A 37 -10.71 -7.74 8.64
C VAL A 37 -10.53 -7.57 10.14
N ASP A 38 -10.04 -8.63 10.81
CA ASP A 38 -9.69 -8.60 12.23
C ASP A 38 -8.77 -7.40 12.55
N PRO A 39 -9.08 -6.57 13.57
CA PRO A 39 -8.33 -5.34 13.85
C PRO A 39 -6.87 -5.60 14.25
N ARG A 40 -6.52 -6.82 14.67
CA ARG A 40 -5.14 -7.23 14.99
C ARG A 40 -4.25 -7.41 13.75
N VAL A 41 -4.86 -7.59 12.58
CA VAL A 41 -4.15 -7.70 11.31
C VAL A 41 -3.67 -6.32 10.87
N VAL A 42 -2.40 -6.22 10.50
CA VAL A 42 -1.84 -5.03 9.85
C VAL A 42 -2.30 -5.03 8.40
N LYS A 43 -3.03 -3.99 8.01
CA LYS A 43 -3.54 -3.83 6.65
C LYS A 43 -2.59 -2.91 5.88
N ILE A 44 -2.05 -3.41 4.77
CA ILE A 44 -1.25 -2.64 3.82
C ILE A 44 -2.16 -2.45 2.60
N VAL A 45 -2.75 -1.26 2.51
CA VAL A 45 -3.75 -0.94 1.49
C VAL A 45 -3.07 -0.23 0.34
N ASP A 46 -3.09 -0.84 -0.84
CA ASP A 46 -2.68 -0.18 -2.07
C ASP A 46 -3.74 0.86 -2.45
N LEU A 47 -3.39 2.14 -2.38
CA LEU A 47 -4.19 3.19 -2.98
C LEU A 47 -3.76 3.34 -4.45
N LYS A 48 -4.60 2.87 -5.37
CA LYS A 48 -4.25 2.77 -6.79
C LYS A 48 -4.15 4.14 -7.43
N THR A 49 -3.00 4.42 -8.04
CA THR A 49 -2.73 5.68 -8.76
C THR A 49 -3.36 5.66 -10.16
N PRO A 50 -3.53 6.83 -10.81
CA PRO A 50 -4.02 6.91 -12.18
C PRO A 50 -3.22 6.06 -13.18
N GLY A 51 -1.89 6.01 -13.04
CA GLY A 51 -0.99 5.23 -13.89
C GLY A 51 -1.21 3.72 -13.82
N SER A 52 -1.87 3.21 -12.77
CA SER A 52 -2.22 1.79 -12.67
C SER A 52 -3.44 1.40 -13.52
N GLY A 53 -4.22 2.37 -14.01
CA GLY A 53 -5.51 2.15 -14.68
C GLY A 53 -6.66 1.73 -13.75
N GLU A 54 -6.39 1.57 -12.45
CA GLU A 54 -7.34 0.99 -11.48
C GLU A 54 -7.75 2.01 -10.39
N ALA A 55 -7.38 3.29 -10.54
CA ALA A 55 -7.72 4.33 -9.56
C ALA A 55 -9.24 4.46 -9.30
N GLY A 56 -10.07 4.10 -10.29
CA GLY A 56 -11.53 4.10 -10.17
C GLY A 56 -12.08 2.98 -9.27
N ALA A 57 -11.29 1.95 -8.99
CA ALA A 57 -11.67 0.84 -8.11
C ALA A 57 -11.38 1.13 -6.62
N ASN A 58 -10.70 2.24 -6.30
CA ASN A 58 -10.38 2.59 -4.91
C ASN A 58 -11.66 2.80 -4.08
N LEU A 59 -11.82 2.02 -3.01
CA LEU A 59 -12.88 2.23 -2.03
C LEU A 59 -12.39 3.19 -0.94
N TYR A 60 -12.62 4.49 -1.11
CA TYR A 60 -12.12 5.52 -0.18
C TYR A 60 -12.65 5.41 1.26
N ALA A 61 -13.77 4.71 1.48
CA ALA A 61 -14.24 4.38 2.82
C ALA A 61 -13.19 3.58 3.64
N ASN A 62 -12.28 2.87 2.97
CA ASN A 62 -11.16 2.19 3.61
C ASN A 62 -10.21 3.16 4.30
N VAL A 63 -10.03 4.38 3.79
CA VAL A 63 -9.13 5.39 4.38
C VAL A 63 -9.59 5.81 5.78
N GLU A 64 -10.90 5.85 5.99
CA GLU A 64 -11.49 6.16 7.29
C GLU A 64 -11.39 5.00 8.28
N ALA A 65 -11.25 3.76 7.77
CA ALA A 65 -11.18 2.54 8.56
C ALA A 65 -9.74 2.15 8.97
N LEU A 66 -8.72 2.89 8.50
CA LEU A 66 -7.33 2.64 8.84
C LEU A 66 -7.07 2.85 10.34
N LEU A 67 -6.27 1.96 10.91
CA LEU A 67 -5.75 2.04 12.26
C LEU A 67 -4.30 2.56 12.25
N PRO A 68 -3.78 3.09 13.39
CA PRO A 68 -2.41 3.65 13.45
C PRO A 68 -1.29 2.70 13.04
N HIS A 69 -1.49 1.39 13.17
CA HIS A 69 -0.53 0.37 12.80
C HIS A 69 -0.64 -0.11 11.35
N ASP A 70 -1.66 0.35 10.61
CA ASP A 70 -1.83 0.03 9.20
C ASP A 70 -0.91 0.87 8.32
N GLU A 71 -0.90 0.57 7.02
CA GLU A 71 -0.11 1.25 6.03
C GLU A 71 -0.94 1.54 4.77
N VAL A 72 -0.71 2.71 4.17
CA VAL A 72 -1.17 3.02 2.81
C VAL A 72 0.04 2.99 1.88
N LYS A 73 -0.04 2.18 0.83
CA LYS A 73 1.00 2.05 -0.19
C LYS A 73 0.53 2.64 -1.50
N LEU A 74 1.35 3.53 -2.05
CA LEU A 74 1.15 4.15 -3.37
C LEU A 74 2.30 3.73 -4.27
N VAL A 75 1.97 3.01 -5.36
CA VAL A 75 2.94 2.54 -6.33
C VAL A 75 2.90 3.48 -7.54
N LEU A 76 3.98 4.20 -7.79
CA LEU A 76 4.03 5.36 -8.69
C LEU A 76 4.77 5.01 -9.99
N ALA A 77 4.12 5.22 -11.13
CA ALA A 77 4.74 4.99 -12.44
C ALA A 77 5.56 6.18 -12.95
N ASP A 78 5.18 7.41 -12.57
CA ASP A 78 5.75 8.64 -13.09
C ASP A 78 5.48 9.85 -12.17
N ARG A 79 5.78 11.07 -12.67
CA ARG A 79 5.56 12.33 -11.95
C ARG A 79 4.08 12.66 -11.74
N ARG A 80 3.20 12.27 -12.67
CA ARG A 80 1.76 12.51 -12.55
C ARG A 80 1.17 11.69 -11.42
N ASP A 81 1.59 10.43 -11.30
CA ASP A 81 1.23 9.58 -10.16
C ASP A 81 1.73 10.15 -8.84
N TYR A 82 2.94 10.69 -8.81
CA TYR A 82 3.49 11.35 -7.62
C TYR A 82 2.64 12.56 -7.21
N GLU A 83 2.34 13.48 -8.13
CA GLU A 83 1.55 14.68 -7.83
C GLU A 83 0.15 14.31 -7.33
N TRP A 84 -0.48 13.32 -7.97
CA TRP A 84 -1.75 12.77 -7.51
C TRP A 84 -1.65 12.16 -6.12
N ALA A 85 -0.56 11.45 -5.82
CA ALA A 85 -0.33 10.86 -4.50
C ALA A 85 -0.22 11.95 -3.41
N VAL A 86 0.49 13.05 -3.69
CA VAL A 86 0.57 14.21 -2.79
C VAL A 86 -0.82 14.76 -2.49
N GLU A 87 -1.64 14.98 -3.53
CA GLU A 87 -3.02 15.45 -3.35
C GLU A 87 -3.85 14.53 -2.45
N GLN A 88 -3.75 13.20 -2.62
CA GLN A 88 -4.49 12.26 -1.77
C GLN A 88 -3.96 12.23 -0.34
N ILE A 89 -2.64 12.28 -0.16
CA ILE A 89 -2.00 12.33 1.16
C ILE A 89 -2.50 13.52 1.97
N GLU A 90 -2.54 14.70 1.35
CA GLU A 90 -3.04 15.93 1.97
C GLU A 90 -4.56 15.87 2.21
N ARG A 91 -5.33 15.48 1.17
CA ARG A 91 -6.80 15.42 1.24
C ARG A 91 -7.31 14.56 2.38
N TYR A 92 -6.66 13.43 2.63
CA TYR A 92 -7.09 12.47 3.64
C TYR A 92 -6.30 12.55 4.96
N ASP A 93 -5.29 13.43 5.02
CA ASP A 93 -4.38 13.57 6.16
C ASP A 93 -3.81 12.20 6.58
N LEU A 94 -3.36 11.45 5.57
CA LEU A 94 -2.91 10.06 5.73
C LEU A 94 -1.79 9.89 6.79
N PRO A 95 -0.78 10.79 6.88
CA PRO A 95 0.30 10.66 7.85
C PRO A 95 -0.15 10.77 9.31
N ARG A 96 -1.28 11.46 9.58
CA ARG A 96 -1.88 11.50 10.92
C ARG A 96 -2.62 10.20 11.27
N ARG A 97 -2.99 9.41 10.25
CA ARG A 97 -3.77 8.17 10.41
C ARG A 97 -2.89 6.94 10.50
N CYS A 98 -1.87 6.82 9.65
CA CYS A 98 -1.11 5.59 9.46
C CYS A 98 0.24 5.87 8.78
N THR A 99 1.05 4.83 8.58
CA THR A 99 2.28 4.97 7.78
C THR A 99 1.94 5.06 6.30
N VAL A 100 2.51 6.05 5.61
CA VAL A 100 2.38 6.20 4.15
C VAL A 100 3.66 5.75 3.46
N LEU A 101 3.51 4.86 2.49
CA LEU A 101 4.58 4.27 1.69
C LEU A 101 4.48 4.73 0.24
N LEU A 102 5.56 5.30 -0.29
CA LEU A 102 5.70 5.57 -1.73
C LEU A 102 6.70 4.58 -2.34
N SER A 103 6.27 3.84 -3.35
CA SER A 103 7.12 2.88 -4.07
C SER A 103 7.17 3.19 -5.55
N PRO A 104 8.36 3.19 -6.18
CA PRO A 104 8.44 3.31 -7.64
C PRO A 104 8.01 1.99 -8.30
N VAL A 105 7.33 2.09 -9.44
CA VAL A 105 7.15 0.95 -10.34
C VAL A 105 8.53 0.57 -10.90
N HIS A 106 8.94 -0.68 -10.68
CA HIS A 106 10.21 -1.19 -11.18
C HIS A 106 10.32 -1.02 -12.71
N GLY A 107 11.38 -0.36 -13.16
CA GLY A 107 11.66 -0.12 -14.58
C GLY A 107 10.92 1.06 -15.20
N ALA A 108 9.97 1.68 -14.50
CA ALA A 108 9.23 2.86 -15.00
C ALA A 108 9.64 4.16 -14.30
N LEU A 109 9.86 4.12 -12.99
CA LEU A 109 10.32 5.27 -12.20
C LEU A 109 11.67 4.96 -11.54
N ASP A 110 12.70 5.78 -11.77
CA ASP A 110 13.97 5.65 -11.07
C ASP A 110 13.76 5.96 -9.58
N PRO A 111 14.16 5.06 -8.65
CA PRO A 111 14.13 5.35 -7.23
C PRO A 111 14.79 6.67 -6.83
N LYS A 112 15.85 7.11 -7.53
CA LYS A 112 16.52 8.38 -7.26
C LYS A 112 15.61 9.58 -7.50
N ASP A 113 14.81 9.54 -8.55
CA ASP A 113 13.88 10.61 -8.89
C ASP A 113 12.79 10.71 -7.82
N LEU A 114 12.20 9.58 -7.43
CA LEU A 114 11.21 9.55 -6.35
C LEU A 114 11.78 10.07 -5.02
N ALA A 115 13.01 9.65 -4.67
CA ALA A 115 13.66 10.15 -3.46
C ALA A 115 13.87 11.66 -3.51
N ALA A 116 14.33 12.19 -4.65
CA ALA A 116 14.53 13.63 -4.84
C ALA A 116 13.22 14.42 -4.71
N TRP A 117 12.12 13.92 -5.27
CA TRP A 117 10.81 14.56 -5.14
C TRP A 117 10.31 14.58 -3.70
N VAL A 118 10.36 13.45 -2.99
CA VAL A 118 9.95 13.36 -1.57
C VAL A 118 10.77 14.32 -0.69
N LEU A 119 12.07 14.42 -0.94
CA LEU A 119 12.95 15.34 -0.21
C LEU A 119 12.64 16.81 -0.51
N ALA A 120 12.41 17.15 -1.78
CA ALA A 120 12.08 18.50 -2.19
C ALA A 120 10.79 19.01 -1.54
N ASP A 121 9.76 18.15 -1.52
CA ASP A 121 8.44 18.49 -0.97
C ASP A 121 8.34 18.24 0.54
N LYS A 122 9.38 17.66 1.15
CA LYS A 122 9.46 17.32 2.59
C LYS A 122 8.27 16.48 3.07
N LEU A 123 7.84 15.54 2.23
CA LEU A 123 6.66 14.73 2.51
C LEU A 123 6.92 13.82 3.72
N PRO A 124 5.98 13.73 4.69
CA PRO A 124 6.10 12.85 5.85
C PRO A 124 5.73 11.40 5.50
N VAL A 125 6.49 10.82 4.57
CA VAL A 125 6.26 9.48 4.02
C VAL A 125 7.53 8.64 4.12
N ARG A 126 7.39 7.32 3.97
CA ARG A 126 8.53 6.42 3.79
C ARG A 126 8.61 6.00 2.33
N MET A 127 9.79 6.11 1.75
CA MET A 127 10.05 5.52 0.44
C MET A 127 10.38 4.04 0.60
N GLN A 128 9.73 3.18 -0.18
CA GLN A 128 9.98 1.74 -0.19
C GLN A 128 10.32 1.28 -1.61
N ILE A 129 11.41 0.56 -1.79
CA ILE A 129 11.74 -0.09 -3.07
C ILE A 129 11.34 -1.57 -3.04
N GLN A 130 11.09 -2.15 -4.20
CA GLN A 130 10.87 -3.60 -4.33
C GLN A 130 12.20 -4.36 -4.14
N MET A 131 12.63 -4.50 -2.88
CA MET A 131 13.92 -5.09 -2.51
C MET A 131 14.13 -6.47 -3.13
N HIS A 132 13.07 -7.29 -3.22
CA HIS A 132 13.19 -8.62 -3.81
C HIS A 132 13.64 -8.57 -5.28
N LYS A 133 13.18 -7.59 -6.06
CA LYS A 133 13.63 -7.40 -7.45
C LYS A 133 15.07 -6.92 -7.53
N ALA A 134 15.51 -6.13 -6.56
CA ALA A 134 16.88 -5.65 -6.48
C ALA A 134 17.86 -6.76 -6.06
N ILE A 135 17.44 -7.67 -5.17
CA ILE A 135 18.28 -8.74 -4.63
C ILE A 135 18.28 -9.97 -5.54
N TRP A 136 17.11 -10.44 -5.97
CA TRP A 136 16.94 -11.70 -6.72
C TRP A 136 16.58 -11.53 -8.19
N GLY A 137 16.29 -10.30 -8.64
CA GLY A 137 15.83 -10.01 -9.99
C GLY A 137 14.30 -10.02 -10.12
N ALA A 138 13.78 -9.32 -11.13
CA ALA A 138 12.34 -9.09 -11.29
C ALA A 138 11.50 -10.35 -11.59
N GLU A 139 12.13 -11.38 -12.17
CA GLU A 139 11.47 -12.62 -12.61
C GLU A 139 11.50 -13.73 -11.55
N ALA A 140 12.20 -13.52 -10.42
CA ALA A 140 12.30 -14.51 -9.36
C ALA A 140 10.94 -14.70 -8.67
N ARG A 141 10.58 -15.95 -8.36
CA ARG A 141 9.34 -16.32 -7.66
C ARG A 141 9.66 -17.11 -6.40
N GLY A 142 8.88 -16.89 -5.34
CA GLY A 142 9.02 -17.61 -4.07
C GLY A 142 10.19 -17.14 -3.20
N VAL A 143 10.59 -15.88 -3.34
CA VAL A 143 11.72 -15.23 -2.65
C VAL A 143 11.27 -13.98 -1.92
#